data_AF-A0A1H4HK27-F1
#
_entry.id   AF-A0A1H4HK27-F1
#
_cell.length_a   1.000
_cell.length_b   1.000
_cell.length_c   1.000
_cell.angle_alpha   90.00
_cell.angle_beta   90.00
_cell.angle_gamma   90.00
#
_symmetry.space_group_name_H-M   'P 1'
#
loop_
_entity.id
_entity.type
_entity.pdbx_description
1 polymer ?
#
loop_
_entity_poly.entity_id
_entity_poly.type
_entity_poly.pdbx_seq_one_letter_code
_entity_poly.pdbx_strand_id
1 'polypeptide(L)'
;MTDKATTATPLCDLLREAKQWNPNWDPFYELDPAWTEKFMDMGLSPMRSGVLDAKTIEFIAIAVDASCTHMYGHGVRRHIRRALELGATKEEIAAVLQCVSVLGIHTMSLGAPILLEELAAQERRTPDTHQR
;
A
#
# COMPACT_ATOMS: atom_id res chain seq x y z
N MET A 1 -29.43 6.40 -23.60
CA MET A 1 -29.40 6.99 -22.24
C MET A 1 -29.84 5.88 -21.31
N THR A 2 -28.87 5.14 -20.77
CA THR A 2 -29.15 4.05 -19.83
C THR A 2 -29.68 4.66 -18.53
N ASP A 3 -30.78 4.08 -18.09
CA ASP A 3 -31.55 4.46 -16.91
C ASP A 3 -30.62 4.50 -15.69
N LYS A 4 -30.45 5.69 -15.09
CA LYS A 4 -29.66 5.90 -13.88
C LYS A 4 -30.51 5.47 -12.68
N ALA A 5 -30.95 4.21 -12.69
CA ALA A 5 -31.53 3.58 -11.51
C ALA A 5 -30.54 3.82 -10.37
N THR A 6 -31.02 4.45 -9.29
CA THR A 6 -30.18 4.86 -8.17
C THR A 6 -29.69 3.60 -7.48
N THR A 7 -28.55 3.07 -7.92
CA THR A 7 -27.94 1.91 -7.29
C THR A 7 -27.59 2.29 -5.87
N ALA A 8 -28.13 1.54 -4.89
CA ALA A 8 -27.85 1.78 -3.49
C ALA A 8 -26.36 1.58 -3.19
N THR A 9 -25.75 2.53 -2.49
CA THR A 9 -24.33 2.52 -2.12
C THR A 9 -24.14 2.75 -0.61
N PRO A 10 -24.70 1.87 0.24
CA PRO A 10 -24.76 2.08 1.68
C PRO A 10 -23.39 2.23 2.35
N LEU A 11 -22.36 1.54 1.87
CA LEU A 11 -21.00 1.70 2.39
C LEU A 11 -20.39 3.04 1.98
N CYS A 12 -20.56 3.46 0.72
CA CYS A 12 -20.10 4.77 0.28
C CYS A 12 -20.79 5.90 1.07
N ASP A 13 -22.10 5.77 1.31
CA ASP A 13 -22.87 6.73 2.09
C ASP A 13 -22.36 6.80 3.53
N LEU A 14 -22.13 5.64 4.17
CA LEU A 14 -21.56 5.56 5.51
C LEU A 14 -20.18 6.20 5.59
N LEU A 15 -19.32 6.02 4.58
CA LEU A 15 -18.00 6.64 4.54
C LEU A 15 -18.10 8.17 4.42
N ARG A 16 -19.08 8.70 3.68
CA ARG A 16 -19.35 10.14 3.58
C ARG A 16 -19.84 10.70 4.91
N GLU A 17 -20.81 10.04 5.55
CA GLU A 17 -21.34 10.42 6.86
C GLU A 17 -20.25 10.41 7.95
N ALA A 18 -19.41 9.38 7.96
CA ALA A 18 -18.28 9.25 8.88
C ALA A 18 -17.11 10.19 8.56
N LYS A 19 -17.20 11.04 7.53
CA LYS A 19 -16.13 11.92 7.03
C LYS A 19 -14.84 11.16 6.69
N GLN A 20 -14.97 9.90 6.29
CA GLN A 20 -13.87 9.03 5.86
C GLN A 20 -13.75 8.93 4.33
N TRP A 21 -14.70 9.52 3.61
CA TRP A 21 -14.65 9.64 2.15
C TRP A 21 -13.43 10.44 1.69
N ASN A 22 -12.65 9.87 0.78
CA ASN A 22 -11.57 10.58 0.12
C ASN A 22 -12.11 11.24 -1.16
N PRO A 23 -11.97 12.57 -1.35
CA PRO A 23 -12.40 13.24 -2.59
C PRO A 23 -11.79 12.66 -3.87
N ASN A 24 -10.61 12.02 -3.78
CA ASN A 24 -10.03 11.30 -4.92
C ASN A 24 -10.88 10.11 -5.40
N TRP A 25 -11.92 9.74 -4.66
CA TRP A 25 -12.86 8.68 -5.03
C TRP A 25 -14.07 9.18 -5.83
N ASP A 26 -14.32 10.49 -5.86
CA ASP A 26 -15.46 11.06 -6.60
C ASP A 26 -15.42 10.71 -8.10
N PRO A 27 -14.28 10.76 -8.83
CA PRO A 27 -14.28 10.47 -10.27
C PRO A 27 -14.77 9.07 -10.64
N PHE A 28 -14.40 8.04 -9.88
CA PHE A 28 -14.84 6.68 -10.17
C PHE A 28 -16.22 6.36 -9.58
N TYR A 29 -16.61 7.04 -8.50
CA TYR A 29 -17.98 6.99 -7.99
C TYR A 29 -18.98 7.61 -8.99
N GLU A 30 -18.66 8.76 -9.59
CA GLU A 30 -19.50 9.41 -10.60
C GLU A 30 -19.64 8.56 -11.87
N LEU A 31 -18.59 7.81 -12.22
CA LEU A 31 -18.57 6.92 -13.37
C LEU A 31 -19.40 5.65 -13.15
N ASP A 32 -19.21 4.97 -12.02
CA ASP A 32 -19.94 3.75 -11.68
C ASP A 32 -20.10 3.60 -10.14
N PRO A 33 -21.23 4.08 -9.58
CA PRO A 33 -21.51 3.96 -8.15
C PRO A 33 -21.62 2.50 -7.70
N ALA A 34 -22.17 1.63 -8.55
CA ALA A 34 -22.42 0.22 -8.22
C ALA A 34 -21.11 -0.56 -8.11
N TRP A 35 -20.19 -0.32 -9.03
CA TRP A 35 -18.83 -0.88 -8.98
C TRP A 35 -18.07 -0.30 -7.80
N THR A 36 -18.18 1.00 -7.56
CA THR A 36 -17.50 1.67 -6.44
C THR A 36 -17.90 1.07 -5.10
N GLU A 37 -19.19 0.85 -4.88
CA GLU A 37 -19.70 0.20 -3.67
C GLU A 37 -19.07 -1.19 -3.46
N LYS A 38 -19.03 -2.02 -4.51
CA LYS A 38 -18.42 -3.35 -4.45
C LYS A 38 -16.92 -3.30 -4.22
N PHE A 39 -16.23 -2.35 -4.85
CA PHE A 39 -14.79 -2.13 -4.66
C PHE A 39 -14.48 -1.73 -3.21
N MET A 40 -15.28 -0.82 -2.65
CA MET A 40 -15.16 -0.40 -1.26
C MET A 40 -15.45 -1.56 -0.31
N ASP A 41 -16.49 -2.35 -0.57
CA ASP A 41 -16.85 -3.49 0.28
C ASP A 41 -15.74 -4.54 0.28
N MET A 42 -15.21 -4.89 -0.90
CA MET A 42 -14.07 -5.79 -1.04
C MET A 42 -12.84 -5.29 -0.25
N GLY A 43 -12.51 -4.00 -0.38
CA GLY A 43 -11.33 -3.42 0.26
C GLY A 43 -11.46 -3.25 1.77
N LEU A 44 -12.65 -2.84 2.24
CA LEU A 44 -12.89 -2.44 3.63
C LEU A 44 -13.43 -3.57 4.50
N SER A 45 -14.04 -4.61 3.93
CA SER A 45 -14.61 -5.73 4.68
C SER A 45 -13.59 -6.39 5.64
N PRO A 46 -12.33 -6.69 5.22
CA PRO A 46 -11.33 -7.23 6.14
C PRO A 46 -11.02 -6.28 7.31
N MET A 47 -10.98 -4.97 7.05
CA MET A 47 -10.72 -3.95 8.08
C MET A 47 -11.89 -3.80 9.07
N ARG A 48 -13.11 -4.10 8.63
CA ARG A 48 -14.33 -4.01 9.44
C ARG A 48 -14.67 -5.29 10.19
N SER A 49 -13.92 -6.36 9.97
CA SER A 49 -14.12 -7.66 10.63
C SER A 49 -13.92 -7.63 12.15
N GLY A 50 -13.20 -6.62 12.66
CA GLY A 50 -12.90 -6.47 14.09
C GLY A 50 -11.76 -7.37 14.60
N VAL A 51 -11.09 -8.12 13.73
CA VAL A 51 -9.94 -8.97 14.09
C VAL A 51 -8.72 -8.14 14.50
N LEU A 52 -8.53 -7.00 13.83
CA LEU A 52 -7.50 -6.00 14.17
C LEU A 52 -8.18 -4.74 14.70
N ASP A 53 -7.56 -4.09 15.67
CA ASP A 53 -8.02 -2.79 16.13
C ASP A 53 -7.77 -1.71 15.05
N ALA A 54 -8.53 -0.61 15.13
CA ALA A 54 -8.49 0.44 14.13
C ALA A 54 -7.09 1.08 14.01
N LYS A 55 -6.33 1.23 15.10
CA LYS A 55 -4.99 1.83 15.06
C LYS A 55 -4.03 0.94 14.27
N THR A 56 -4.11 -0.38 14.49
CA THR A 56 -3.32 -1.36 13.73
C THR A 56 -3.67 -1.35 12.24
N ILE A 57 -4.95 -1.22 11.88
CA ILE A 57 -5.37 -1.07 10.47
C ILE A 57 -4.74 0.19 9.85
N GLU A 58 -4.73 1.32 10.55
CA GLU A 58 -4.09 2.54 10.05
C GLU A 58 -2.57 2.38 9.88
N PHE A 59 -1.89 1.66 10.77
CA PHE A 59 -0.46 1.35 10.60
C PHE A 59 -0.18 0.51 9.34
N ILE A 60 -1.02 -0.48 9.05
CA ILE A 60 -0.91 -1.27 7.83
C ILE A 60 -1.13 -0.38 6.59
N ALA A 61 -2.14 0.49 6.62
CA ALA A 61 -2.40 1.41 5.52
C ALA A 61 -1.24 2.40 5.30
N ILE A 62 -0.65 2.95 6.36
CA ILE A 62 0.57 3.78 6.29
C ILE A 62 1.71 2.99 5.64
N ALA A 63 1.94 1.74 6.05
CA ALA A 63 3.01 0.92 5.52
C ALA A 63 2.85 0.67 4.00
N VAL A 64 1.64 0.33 3.56
CA VAL A 64 1.32 0.12 2.14
C VAL A 64 1.57 1.40 1.35
N ASP A 65 1.03 2.54 1.78
CA ASP A 65 1.14 3.81 1.07
C ASP A 65 2.56 4.39 1.07
N ALA A 66 3.32 4.20 2.15
CA ALA A 66 4.66 4.74 2.30
C ALA A 66 5.75 3.87 1.67
N SER A 67 5.44 2.62 1.30
CA SER A 67 6.40 1.71 0.67
C SER A 67 7.02 2.33 -0.59
N CYS A 68 8.32 2.08 -0.83
CA CYS A 68 9.02 2.61 -2.01
C CYS A 68 8.50 2.08 -3.35
N THR A 69 7.71 1.01 -3.31
CA THR A 69 7.01 0.43 -4.46
C THR A 69 5.65 1.08 -4.74
N HIS A 70 5.14 1.92 -3.83
CA HIS A 70 3.84 2.59 -3.97
C HIS A 70 3.92 4.12 -3.86
N MET A 71 4.52 4.65 -2.80
CA MET A 71 4.74 6.09 -2.54
C MET A 71 3.49 6.97 -2.72
N TYR A 72 2.33 6.50 -2.27
CA TYR A 72 1.08 7.25 -2.36
C TYR A 72 0.94 8.29 -1.23
N GLY A 73 1.60 9.44 -1.41
CA GLY A 73 1.71 10.46 -0.37
C GLY A 73 0.39 11.03 0.17
N HIS A 74 -0.69 11.03 -0.62
CA HIS A 74 -2.01 11.45 -0.13
C HIS A 74 -2.56 10.46 0.92
N GLY A 75 -2.45 9.16 0.65
CA GLY A 75 -2.86 8.10 1.55
C GLY A 75 -2.05 8.10 2.84
N VAL A 76 -0.71 8.20 2.76
CA VAL A 76 0.17 8.34 3.93
C VAL A 76 -0.31 9.44 4.88
N ARG A 77 -0.62 10.64 4.35
CA ARG A 77 -1.08 11.77 5.16
C ARG A 77 -2.43 11.51 5.82
N ARG A 78 -3.37 10.90 5.08
CA ARG A 78 -4.71 10.55 5.59
C ARG A 78 -4.60 9.55 6.74
N HIS A 79 -3.85 8.47 6.53
CA HIS A 79 -3.74 7.39 7.50
C HIS A 79 -2.90 7.79 8.72
N ILE A 80 -1.84 8.61 8.58
CA ILE A 80 -1.14 9.21 9.72
C ILE A 80 -2.07 10.06 10.58
N ARG A 81 -2.89 10.93 9.96
CA ARG A 81 -3.85 11.76 10.71
C ARG A 81 -4.82 10.89 11.50
N ARG A 82 -5.36 9.85 10.86
CA ARG A 82 -6.32 8.96 11.50
C ARG A 82 -5.69 8.13 12.62
N ALA A 83 -4.46 7.64 12.44
CA ALA A 83 -3.72 6.96 13.49
C ALA A 83 -3.53 7.85 14.72
N LEU A 84 -3.16 9.13 14.52
CA LEU A 84 -3.03 10.10 15.62
C LEU A 84 -4.36 10.34 16.35
N GLU A 85 -5.47 10.44 15.62
CA GLU A 85 -6.81 10.54 16.22
C GLU A 85 -7.19 9.31 17.07
N LEU A 86 -6.67 8.14 16.70
CA LEU A 86 -6.84 6.88 17.44
C LEU A 86 -5.82 6.70 18.57
N GLY A 87 -5.01 7.72 18.86
CA GLY A 87 -4.04 7.71 19.96
C GLY A 87 -2.68 7.10 19.62
N ALA A 88 -2.34 6.97 18.33
CA ALA A 88 -0.98 6.58 17.95
C ALA A 88 0.05 7.65 18.35
N THR A 89 1.24 7.22 18.74
CA THR A 89 2.35 8.15 18.99
C THR A 89 3.17 8.41 17.73
N LYS A 90 3.98 9.47 17.76
CA LYS A 90 4.91 9.78 16.66
C LYS A 90 5.97 8.68 16.51
N GLU A 91 6.37 8.07 17.62
CA GLU A 91 7.34 6.99 17.68
C GLU A 91 6.78 5.71 17.04
N GLU A 92 5.52 5.37 17.29
CA GLU A 92 4.85 4.25 16.61
C GLU A 92 4.79 4.49 15.09
N ILE A 93 4.42 5.70 14.64
CA ILE A 93 4.39 6.05 13.22
C ILE A 93 5.80 6.00 12.61
N ALA A 94 6.82 6.52 13.31
CA ALA A 94 8.20 6.47 12.86
C ALA A 94 8.70 5.01 12.74
N ALA A 95 8.30 4.13 13.66
CA ALA A 95 8.62 2.71 13.60
C ALA A 95 8.03 2.06 12.34
N VAL A 96 6.77 2.35 11.99
CA VAL A 96 6.16 1.86 10.73
C VAL A 96 6.96 2.33 9.51
N LEU A 97 7.35 3.60 9.46
CA LEU A 97 8.16 4.15 8.36
C LEU A 97 9.56 3.50 8.27
N GLN A 98 10.19 3.23 9.41
CA GLN A 98 11.46 2.51 9.47
C GLN A 98 11.30 1.09 8.92
N CYS A 99 10.23 0.38 9.28
CA CYS A 99 9.95 -0.97 8.79
C CYS A 99 9.81 -1.03 7.26
N VAL A 100 9.23 -0.02 6.61
CA VAL A 100 9.10 -0.03 5.14
C VAL A 100 10.32 0.53 4.41
N SER A 101 11.20 1.26 5.10
CA SER A 101 12.44 1.79 4.50
C SER A 101 13.44 0.70 4.10
N VAL A 102 13.39 -0.47 4.77
CA VAL A 102 14.30 -1.59 4.49
C VAL A 102 13.92 -2.39 3.24
N LEU A 103 12.76 -2.14 2.61
CA LEU A 103 12.32 -2.87 1.40
C LEU A 103 13.36 -2.83 0.26
N GLY A 104 14.20 -1.78 0.20
CA GLY A 104 15.28 -1.67 -0.78
C GLY A 104 16.31 -2.82 -0.74
N ILE A 105 16.46 -3.52 0.40
CA ILE A 105 17.40 -4.64 0.55
C ILE A 105 17.06 -5.83 -0.34
N HIS A 106 15.82 -5.95 -0.80
CA HIS A 106 15.41 -7.00 -1.72
C HIS A 106 16.17 -6.93 -3.06
N THR A 107 16.64 -5.74 -3.45
CA THR A 107 17.53 -5.57 -4.61
C THR A 107 18.81 -6.39 -4.45
N MET A 108 19.40 -6.41 -3.25
CA MET A 108 20.62 -7.18 -2.98
C MET A 108 20.34 -8.66 -2.80
N SER A 109 19.16 -9.01 -2.27
CA SER A 109 18.74 -10.41 -2.13
C SER A 109 18.67 -11.11 -3.49
N LEU A 110 18.33 -10.38 -4.55
CA LEU A 110 18.32 -10.89 -5.93
C LEU A 110 19.66 -10.62 -6.65
N GLY A 111 20.20 -9.41 -6.53
CA GLY A 111 21.36 -8.97 -7.31
C GLY A 111 22.68 -9.62 -6.89
N ALA A 112 22.88 -9.91 -5.61
CA ALA A 112 24.14 -10.51 -5.15
C ALA A 112 24.32 -11.95 -5.67
N PRO A 113 23.32 -12.85 -5.61
CA PRO A 113 23.41 -14.15 -6.28
C PRO A 113 23.69 -14.07 -7.78
N ILE A 114 22.97 -13.20 -8.51
CA ILE A 114 23.16 -13.02 -9.95
C ILE A 114 24.59 -12.56 -10.26
N LEU A 115 25.12 -11.62 -9.48
CA LEU A 115 26.50 -11.16 -9.64
C LEU A 115 27.51 -12.30 -9.46
N LEU A 116 27.32 -13.15 -8.45
CA LEU A 116 28.18 -14.31 -8.21
C LEU A 116 28.11 -15.32 -9.37
N GLU A 117 26.92 -15.54 -9.92
CA GLU A 117 26.72 -16.42 -11.09
C GLU A 117 27.47 -15.90 -12.32
N GLU A 118 27.39 -14.60 -12.59
CA GLU A 118 28.06 -13.97 -13.73
C GLU A 118 29.59 -13.92 -13.58
N LEU A 119 30.10 -13.67 -12.36
CA LEU A 119 31.55 -13.75 -12.08
C LEU A 119 32.08 -15.16 -12.37
N ALA A 120 31.40 -16.19 -11.86
CA ALA A 120 31.78 -17.58 -12.12
C ALA A 120 31.67 -17.94 -13.63
N ALA A 121 30.70 -17.38 -14.35
CA ALA A 121 30.58 -17.55 -15.80
C ALA A 121 31.71 -16.85 -16.56
N GLN A 122 32.15 -15.68 -16.12
CA GLN A 122 33.24 -14.92 -16.73
C GLN A 122 34.60 -15.62 -16.54
N GLU A 123 34.86 -16.18 -15.35
CA GLU A 123 36.04 -17.02 -15.10
C GLU A 123 36.09 -18.23 -16.05
N ARG A 124 34.94 -18.88 -16.31
CA ARG A 124 34.86 -19.99 -17.27
C ARG A 124 35.10 -19.55 -18.73
N ARG A 125 34.77 -18.31 -19.10
CA ARG A 125 34.94 -17.76 -20.46
C ARG A 125 36.35 -17.24 -20.72
N THR A 126 37.05 -16.81 -19.66
CA THR A 126 38.39 -16.24 -19.72
C THR A 126 39.32 -17.08 -18.85
N PRO A 127 39.77 -18.26 -19.32
CA PRO A 127 40.79 -19.02 -18.62
C PRO A 127 42.03 -18.15 -18.46
N ASP A 128 42.56 -18.11 -17.25
CA ASP A 128 43.66 -17.24 -16.83
C ASP A 128 44.84 -17.30 -17.82
N THR A 129 45.00 -16.25 -18.64
CA THR A 129 46.07 -16.16 -19.65
C THR A 129 47.44 -15.79 -19.05
N HIS A 130 47.54 -15.64 -17.72
CA HIS A 130 48.72 -15.12 -17.02
C HIS A 130 49.66 -16.19 -16.41
N GLN A 131 49.51 -17.48 -16.74
CA GLN A 131 50.58 -18.47 -16.54
C GLN A 131 51.56 -18.48 -17.73
N ARG A 132 52.52 -17.56 -17.75
CA ARG A 132 53.78 -17.66 -18.51
C ARG A 132 54.95 -17.11 -17.72
#